data_AF-A0A9E2AEY9-F1
#
_entry.id   AF-A0A9E2AEY9-F1
#
_cell.length_a   1.000
_cell.length_b   1.000
_cell.length_c   1.000
_cell.angle_alpha   90.00
_cell.angle_beta   90.00
_cell.angle_gamma   90.00
#
_symmetry.space_group_name_H-M   'P 1'
#
loop_
_entity.id
_entity.type
_entity.pdbx_description
1 polymer ?
#
loop_
_entity_poly.entity_id
_entity_poly.type
_entity_poly.pdbx_seq_one_letter_code
_entity_poly.pdbx_strand_id
1 'polypeptide(L)'
;MAWIKVIDYDNADTKLKKVYDKVRGANGQIDNVLAIHSLRPHSLVGHMALYKNVLHNSNNTLPKWYLETIGVLVSFLNQCDYCVDHHFEGLKRLLKNDVRADEIQQGIKNNTYHDLFDNH
;
A
#
# COMPACT_ATOMS: atom_id res chain seq x y z
N MET A 1 8.99 11.41 -3.25
CA MET A 1 8.07 11.93 -2.21
C MET A 1 7.26 13.11 -2.76
N ALA A 2 6.10 13.46 -2.19
CA ALA A 2 5.22 14.49 -2.75
C ALA A 2 5.80 15.90 -2.59
N TRP A 3 5.52 16.79 -3.54
CA TRP A 3 6.08 18.15 -3.60
C TRP A 3 5.18 19.21 -2.96
N ILE A 4 4.31 18.79 -2.04
CA ILE A 4 3.40 19.67 -1.31
C ILE A 4 3.84 19.75 0.15
N LYS A 5 3.37 20.78 0.86
CA LYS A 5 3.50 20.81 2.32
C LYS A 5 2.79 19.60 2.92
N VAL A 6 3.50 18.86 3.77
CA VAL A 6 2.95 17.76 4.57
C VAL A 6 3.08 18.14 6.04
N ILE A 7 1.99 18.02 6.79
CA ILE A 7 1.97 18.26 8.24
C ILE A 7 2.15 16.90 8.93
N ASP A 8 3.25 16.75 9.67
CA ASP A 8 3.51 15.56 10.48
C ASP A 8 2.57 15.47 11.69
N TYR A 9 2.65 14.35 12.41
CA TYR A 9 1.79 14.11 13.57
C TYR A 9 1.99 15.14 14.68
N ASP A 10 3.22 15.54 14.99
CA ASP A 10 3.51 16.41 16.12
C ASP A 10 2.97 17.83 15.89
N ASN A 11 3.08 18.30 14.66
CA ASN A 11 2.59 19.61 14.19
C ASN A 11 1.11 19.61 13.77
N ALA A 12 0.44 18.45 13.78
CA ALA A 12 -0.96 18.35 13.40
C ALA A 12 -1.90 19.01 14.43
N ASP A 13 -2.96 19.65 13.92
CA ASP A 13 -4.05 20.15 14.74
C ASP A 13 -4.87 18.99 15.35
N THR A 14 -5.81 19.31 16.24
CA THR A 14 -6.66 18.32 16.90
C THR A 14 -7.46 17.46 15.92
N LYS A 15 -7.87 18.01 14.77
CA LYS A 15 -8.69 17.27 13.79
C LYS A 15 -7.84 16.28 13.01
N LEU A 16 -6.66 16.71 12.53
CA LEU A 16 -5.73 15.87 11.79
C LEU A 16 -5.13 14.78 12.69
N LYS A 17 -4.74 15.09 13.94
CA LYS A 17 -4.27 14.09 14.92
C LYS A 17 -5.27 12.95 15.10
N LYS A 18 -6.56 13.27 15.28
CA LYS A 18 -7.63 12.26 15.39
C LYS A 18 -7.76 11.35 14.16
N VAL A 19 -7.42 11.84 12.97
CA VAL A 19 -7.43 11.00 11.76
C VAL A 19 -6.15 10.16 11.70
N TYR A 20 -4.99 10.75 12.01
CA TYR A 20 -3.72 10.05 12.10
C TYR A 20 -3.70 8.92 13.13
N ASP A 21 -4.32 9.11 14.30
CA ASP A 21 -4.45 8.07 15.32
C ASP A 21 -5.16 6.80 14.81
N LYS A 22 -6.00 6.93 13.78
CA LYS A 22 -6.73 5.80 13.18
C LYS A 22 -5.93 5.05 12.11
N VAL A 23 -4.82 5.62 11.64
CA VAL A 23 -4.04 5.11 10.51
C VAL A 23 -2.57 4.86 10.82
N ARG A 24 -2.07 5.34 11.96
CA ARG A 24 -0.70 5.08 12.39
C ARG A 24 -0.44 3.57 12.55
N GLY A 25 0.69 3.12 12.04
CA GLY A 25 1.18 1.75 12.21
C GLY A 25 1.70 1.47 13.62
N ALA A 26 2.20 0.25 13.85
CA ALA A 26 2.64 -0.25 15.15
C ALA A 26 3.68 0.67 15.85
N ASN A 27 4.55 1.33 15.07
CA ASN A 27 5.59 2.23 15.60
C ASN A 27 5.20 3.71 15.52
N GLY A 28 3.93 4.02 15.28
CA GLY A 28 3.47 5.40 15.08
C GLY A 28 3.76 5.98 13.68
N GLN A 29 4.36 5.19 12.78
CA GLN A 29 4.57 5.57 11.38
C GLN A 29 3.23 5.85 10.68
N ILE A 30 3.18 6.92 9.91
CA ILE A 30 2.09 7.20 8.96
C ILE A 30 2.69 7.04 7.57
N ASP A 31 2.11 6.17 6.75
CA ASP A 31 2.58 5.98 5.39
C ASP A 31 2.47 7.28 4.60
N ASN A 32 3.47 7.54 3.75
CA ASN A 32 3.51 8.82 3.04
C ASN A 32 2.26 9.05 2.19
N VAL A 33 1.71 7.99 1.58
CA VAL A 33 0.45 8.03 0.82
C VAL A 33 -0.76 8.49 1.65
N LEU A 34 -0.71 8.33 2.97
CA LEU A 34 -1.71 8.83 3.90
C LEU A 34 -1.37 10.24 4.38
N ALA A 35 -0.09 10.51 4.65
CA ALA A 35 0.40 11.81 5.09
C ALA A 35 0.21 12.94 4.06
N ILE A 36 0.24 12.63 2.75
CA ILE A 36 -0.04 13.62 1.70
C ILE A 36 -1.43 14.26 1.83
N HIS A 37 -2.38 13.59 2.49
CA HIS A 37 -3.71 14.14 2.74
C HIS A 37 -3.77 15.12 3.93
N SER A 38 -2.63 15.42 4.58
CA SER A 38 -2.53 16.28 5.78
C SER A 38 -3.22 17.65 5.64
N LEU A 39 -3.14 18.28 4.46
CA LEU A 39 -3.79 19.57 4.19
C LEU A 39 -5.31 19.46 4.02
N ARG A 40 -5.83 18.25 3.77
CA ARG A 40 -7.25 17.96 3.54
C ARG A 40 -7.67 16.66 4.25
N PRO A 41 -7.78 16.64 5.59
CA PRO A 41 -8.01 15.40 6.35
C PRO A 41 -9.28 14.63 5.97
N HIS A 42 -10.30 15.30 5.41
CA HIS A 42 -11.51 14.64 4.91
C HIS A 42 -11.23 13.70 3.73
N SER A 43 -10.24 14.01 2.89
CA SER A 43 -9.82 13.12 1.81
C SER A 43 -9.06 11.90 2.31
N LEU A 44 -8.31 12.01 3.41
CA LEU A 44 -7.71 10.86 4.10
C LEU A 44 -8.78 9.90 4.61
N VAL A 45 -9.86 10.44 5.19
CA VAL A 45 -10.99 9.61 5.65
C VAL A 45 -11.62 8.85 4.48
N GLY A 46 -11.85 9.52 3.35
CA GLY A 46 -12.36 8.89 2.13
C GLY A 46 -11.43 7.82 1.58
N HIS A 47 -10.12 8.11 1.52
CA HIS A 47 -9.08 7.14 1.16
C HIS A 47 -9.20 5.88 2.02
N MET A 48 -9.18 6.05 3.35
CA MET A 48 -9.22 4.91 4.27
C MET A 48 -10.51 4.09 4.16
N ALA A 49 -11.64 4.74 3.88
CA ALA A 49 -12.90 4.04 3.67
C ALA A 49 -12.82 3.11 2.46
N LEU A 50 -12.33 3.60 1.31
CA LEU A 50 -12.16 2.78 0.11
C LEU A 50 -11.08 1.71 0.32
N TYR A 51 -9.91 2.11 0.81
CA TYR A 51 -8.78 1.22 1.06
C TYR A 51 -9.16 0.02 1.94
N LYS A 52 -9.86 0.24 3.06
CA LYS A 52 -10.28 -0.85 3.94
C LYS A 52 -11.33 -1.75 3.29
N ASN A 53 -12.26 -1.19 2.53
CA ASN A 53 -13.28 -2.00 1.84
C ASN A 53 -12.69 -2.84 0.71
N VAL A 54 -11.63 -2.36 0.04
CA VAL A 54 -11.01 -3.10 -1.06
C VAL A 54 -10.00 -4.13 -0.55
N LEU A 55 -9.10 -3.77 0.38
CA LEU A 55 -7.98 -4.64 0.76
C LEU A 55 -8.17 -5.40 2.07
N HIS A 56 -8.99 -4.90 2.99
CA HIS A 56 -9.09 -5.43 4.36
C HIS A 56 -10.51 -5.84 4.76
N ASN A 57 -11.43 -5.94 3.80
CA ASN A 57 -12.78 -6.39 4.08
C ASN A 57 -12.77 -7.90 4.37
N SER A 58 -13.48 -8.33 5.41
CA SER A 58 -13.57 -9.74 5.81
C SER A 58 -14.22 -10.64 4.77
N ASN A 59 -14.96 -10.07 3.82
CA ASN A 59 -15.60 -10.79 2.73
C ASN A 59 -14.64 -11.06 1.55
N ASN A 60 -13.42 -10.54 1.58
CA ASN A 60 -12.43 -10.81 0.56
C ASN A 60 -12.00 -12.28 0.62
N THR A 61 -12.01 -12.96 -0.53
CA THR A 61 -11.61 -14.37 -0.65
C THR A 61 -10.15 -14.53 -1.09
N LEU A 62 -9.56 -13.50 -1.69
CA LEU A 62 -8.16 -13.50 -2.11
C LEU A 62 -7.23 -13.33 -0.91
N PRO A 63 -6.12 -14.08 -0.86
CA PRO A 63 -5.14 -13.91 0.22
C PRO A 63 -4.45 -12.56 0.10
N LYS A 64 -4.09 -11.96 1.25
CA LYS A 64 -3.52 -10.60 1.30
C LYS A 64 -2.23 -10.45 0.48
N TRP A 65 -1.38 -11.47 0.46
CA TRP A 65 -0.16 -11.44 -0.35
C TRP A 65 -0.47 -11.28 -1.85
N TYR A 66 -1.57 -11.90 -2.33
CA TYR A 66 -1.96 -11.82 -3.74
C TYR A 66 -2.54 -10.45 -4.07
N LEU A 67 -3.26 -9.82 -3.13
CA LEU A 67 -3.69 -8.43 -3.27
C LEU A 67 -2.48 -7.47 -3.36
N GLU A 68 -1.41 -7.70 -2.58
CA GLU A 68 -0.16 -6.94 -2.73
C GLU A 68 0.51 -7.21 -4.08
N THR A 69 0.49 -8.45 -4.58
CA THR A 69 1.00 -8.77 -5.93
C THR A 69 0.27 -7.98 -7.02
N ILE A 70 -1.07 -7.89 -6.94
CA ILE A 70 -1.87 -7.04 -7.84
C ILE A 70 -1.43 -5.57 -7.69
N GLY A 71 -1.21 -5.11 -6.45
CA GLY A 71 -0.68 -3.79 -6.16
C GLY A 71 0.67 -3.52 -6.85
N VAL A 72 1.62 -4.46 -6.76
CA VAL A 72 2.92 -4.37 -7.45
C VAL A 72 2.74 -4.31 -8.97
N LEU A 73 1.92 -5.20 -9.55
CA LEU A 73 1.69 -5.24 -10.99
C LEU A 73 1.07 -3.94 -11.51
N VAL A 74 -0.02 -3.46 -10.90
CA VAL A 74 -0.68 -2.22 -11.31
C VAL A 74 0.25 -1.02 -11.13
N SER A 75 1.03 -0.99 -10.06
CA SER A 75 2.02 0.06 -9.82
C SER A 75 3.12 0.09 -10.88
N PHE A 76 3.62 -1.09 -11.27
CA PHE A 76 4.61 -1.24 -12.31
C PHE A 76 4.07 -0.78 -13.67
N LEU A 77 2.85 -1.21 -14.03
CA LEU A 77 2.19 -0.79 -15.28
C LEU A 77 1.96 0.73 -15.34
N ASN A 78 1.76 1.38 -14.20
CA ASN A 78 1.58 2.83 -14.09
C ASN A 78 2.89 3.59 -13.80
N GLN A 79 4.05 2.93 -13.86
CA GLN A 79 5.36 3.55 -13.64
C GLN A 79 5.46 4.30 -12.29
N CYS A 80 4.81 3.79 -11.24
CA CYS A 80 4.89 4.35 -9.89
C CYS A 80 5.93 3.62 -9.05
N ASP A 81 7.19 4.06 -9.09
CA ASP A 81 8.29 3.44 -8.32
C ASP A 81 7.99 3.37 -6.82
N TYR A 82 7.48 4.45 -6.23
CA TYR A 82 7.10 4.48 -4.81
C TYR A 82 6.06 3.41 -4.48
N CYS A 83 5.07 3.23 -5.35
CA CYS A 83 4.00 2.26 -5.15
C CYS A 83 4.54 0.83 -5.32
N VAL A 84 5.42 0.60 -6.31
CA VAL A 84 6.10 -0.69 -6.51
C VAL A 84 6.87 -1.08 -5.25
N ASP A 85 7.72 -0.19 -4.74
CA ASP A 85 8.53 -0.47 -3.55
C ASP A 85 7.64 -0.74 -2.32
N HIS A 86 6.64 0.12 -2.10
CA HIS A 86 5.73 -0.01 -0.95
C HIS A 86 4.95 -1.33 -0.96
N HIS A 87 4.33 -1.67 -2.09
CA HIS A 87 3.58 -2.92 -2.23
C HIS A 87 4.49 -4.14 -2.21
N PHE A 88 5.72 -4.03 -2.74
CA PHE A 88 6.67 -5.14 -2.73
C PHE A 88 7.15 -5.49 -1.31
N GLU A 89 7.43 -4.49 -0.47
CA GLU A 89 7.71 -4.70 0.95
C GLU A 89 6.51 -5.34 1.69
N GLY A 90 5.28 -4.96 1.30
CA GLY A 90 4.05 -5.60 1.75
C GLY A 90 3.98 -7.07 1.36
N LEU A 91 4.26 -7.39 0.10
CA LEU A 91 4.29 -8.73 -0.46
C LEU A 91 5.31 -9.61 0.28
N LYS A 92 6.56 -9.16 0.41
CA LYS A 92 7.62 -9.91 1.11
C LYS A 92 7.20 -10.31 2.54
N ARG A 93 6.70 -9.33 3.29
CA ARG A 93 6.25 -9.54 4.68
C ARG A 93 5.11 -10.56 4.79
N LEU A 94 4.15 -10.53 3.86
CA LEU A 94 2.98 -11.40 3.89
C LEU A 94 3.27 -12.80 3.35
N LEU A 95 4.11 -12.91 2.32
CA LEU A 95 4.49 -14.18 1.70
C LEU A 95 5.49 -14.97 2.56
N LYS A 96 6.35 -14.28 3.32
CA LYS A 96 7.42 -14.87 4.16
C LYS A 96 8.33 -15.82 3.39
N ASN A 97 8.51 -15.56 2.10
CA ASN A 97 9.37 -16.29 1.19
C ASN A 97 9.97 -15.29 0.21
N ASP A 98 11.14 -14.77 0.55
CA ASP A 98 11.83 -13.74 -0.23
C ASP A 98 12.15 -14.23 -1.65
N VAL A 99 12.55 -15.49 -1.81
CA VAL A 99 12.82 -16.09 -3.13
C VAL A 99 11.58 -16.03 -4.02
N ARG A 100 10.42 -16.45 -3.50
CA ARG A 100 9.17 -16.40 -4.27
C ARG A 100 8.70 -14.97 -4.53
N ALA A 101 8.91 -14.06 -3.60
CA ALA A 101 8.59 -12.64 -3.81
C ALA A 101 9.44 -12.05 -4.95
N ASP A 102 10.74 -12.33 -4.95
CA ASP A 102 11.67 -11.91 -5.99
C ASP A 102 11.30 -12.51 -7.36
N GLU A 103 10.96 -13.80 -7.41
CA GLU A 103 10.44 -14.46 -8.62
C GLU A 103 9.22 -13.73 -9.19
N ILE A 104 8.25 -13.37 -8.33
CA ILE A 104 7.05 -12.62 -8.72
C ILE A 104 7.43 -11.26 -9.29
N GLN A 105 8.33 -10.52 -8.62
CA GLN A 105 8.74 -9.19 -9.09
C GLN A 105 9.48 -9.28 -10.44
N GLN A 106 10.35 -10.27 -10.62
CA GLN A 106 11.04 -10.49 -11.89
C GLN A 106 10.06 -10.91 -13.00
N GLY A 107 9.08 -11.77 -12.69
CA GLY A 107 8.01 -12.12 -13.61
C GLY A 107 7.19 -10.91 -14.06
N ILE A 108 6.89 -10.00 -13.14
CA ILE A 108 6.22 -8.73 -13.46
C ILE A 108 7.09 -7.87 -14.38
N LYS A 109 8.36 -7.67 -14.04
CA LYS A 109 9.32 -6.85 -14.82
C LYS A 109 9.54 -7.39 -16.24
N ASN A 110 9.56 -8.71 -16.38
CA ASN A 110 9.81 -9.39 -17.65
C ASN A 110 8.52 -9.71 -18.43
N ASN A 111 7.34 -9.34 -17.89
CA ASN A 111 6.03 -9.67 -18.46
C ASN A 111 5.80 -11.19 -18.66
N THR A 112 6.31 -12.01 -17.73
CA THR A 112 6.17 -13.48 -17.69
C THR A 112 5.42 -13.96 -16.44
N TYR A 113 4.65 -13.06 -15.80
CA TYR A 113 3.96 -13.36 -14.55
C TYR A 113 2.75 -14.30 -14.74
N HIS A 114 2.22 -14.45 -15.94
CA HIS A 114 1.14 -15.41 -16.26
C HIS A 114 1.55 -16.84 -15.85
N ASP A 115 2.75 -17.25 -16.25
CA ASP A 115 3.32 -18.58 -15.93
C ASP A 115 3.46 -18.83 -14.41
N LEU A 116 3.51 -17.77 -13.60
CA LEU A 116 3.64 -17.86 -12.14
C LEU A 116 2.32 -18.13 -11.44
N PHE A 117 1.17 -17.86 -12.09
CA PHE A 117 -0.16 -17.90 -11.48
C PHE A 117 -1.17 -18.79 -12.21
N ASP A 118 -0.86 -19.29 -13.41
CA ASP A 118 -1.76 -20.11 -14.25
C ASP A 118 -2.06 -21.53 -13.71
N ASN A 119 -1.59 -21.88 -12.50
CA ASN A 119 -1.82 -23.17 -11.85
C ASN A 119 -2.71 -23.07 -10.58
N HIS A 120 -3.54 -22.02 -10.46
CA HIS A 120 -4.50 -21.83 -9.37
C HIS A 120 -5.96 -21.99 -9.80
#